data_AF-A0AA47EJT2-F1
#
_entry.id   AF-A0AA47EJT2-F1
#
_cell.length_a   1.000
_cell.length_b   1.000
_cell.length_c   1.000
_cell.angle_alpha   90.00
_cell.angle_beta   90.00
_cell.angle_gamma   90.00
#
_symmetry.space_group_name_H-M   'P 1'
#
loop_
_entity.id
_entity.type
_entity.pdbx_description
1 polymer ?
#
loop_
_entity_poly.entity_id
_entity_poly.type
_entity_poly.pdbx_seq_one_letter_code
_entity_poly.pdbx_strand_id
1 'polypeptide(L)'
;MNIKTASEKTGLTKKAIKYYENEGLITPLKKCENNYREYSNDDIVKLNLIGALRALDITIVDIKDVVMGRRSLPETLLDTVKKIDESITYLGKSKLIITSLIEKNLTDYRASGEQIRRLRETLELSRDDKKEFISNTLLIIFPGKFGQLFVSIYAHFLSVTIDNDEKKKIWLKLVDFLDSVDEVVYKNTFLIKQINDSDNDNLDGLKKALDTQCKYILDYDANTKDNIMINRQIELARSLKESEELKQKFNKGLEDLKQFMKVVGPIQKGFEEYLCILNEDYKKYKDNEIKMLANVNKMVKDKLGFTANEFIKHCTL
;
A
#
# COMPACT_ATOMS: atom_id res chain seq x y z
N MET A 1 10.94 -1.31 -57.43
CA MET A 1 9.64 -0.59 -57.28
C MET A 1 9.87 0.91 -57.17
N ASN A 2 8.95 1.76 -57.65
CA ASN A 2 9.07 3.22 -57.50
C ASN A 2 8.48 3.71 -56.15
N ILE A 3 8.72 4.98 -55.80
CA ILE A 3 8.25 5.55 -54.52
C ILE A 3 6.72 5.62 -54.39
N LYS A 4 5.98 5.69 -55.50
CA LYS A 4 4.51 5.67 -55.49
C LYS A 4 4.02 4.29 -55.04
N THR A 5 4.51 3.23 -55.67
CA THR A 5 4.19 1.85 -55.29
C THR A 5 4.66 1.52 -53.87
N ALA A 6 5.84 2.00 -53.45
CA ALA A 6 6.32 1.82 -52.09
C ALA A 6 5.41 2.49 -51.05
N SER A 7 4.93 3.71 -51.33
CA SER A 7 3.96 4.43 -50.51
C SER A 7 2.63 3.68 -50.40
N GLU A 8 2.11 3.18 -51.52
CA GLU A 8 0.85 2.39 -51.55
C GLU A 8 0.97 1.08 -50.75
N LYS A 9 2.12 0.38 -50.85
CA LYS A 9 2.34 -0.89 -50.14
C LYS A 9 2.59 -0.75 -48.64
N THR A 10 3.09 0.39 -48.20
CA THR A 10 3.49 0.61 -46.79
C THR A 10 2.49 1.49 -46.02
N GLY A 11 1.59 2.18 -46.72
CA GLY A 11 0.71 3.20 -46.12
C GLY A 11 1.46 4.49 -45.72
N LEU A 12 2.79 4.54 -45.90
CA LEU A 12 3.60 5.70 -45.57
C LEU A 12 3.50 6.76 -46.66
N THR A 13 3.55 8.03 -46.27
CA THR A 13 3.65 9.13 -47.25
C THR A 13 4.99 9.09 -47.97
N LYS A 14 5.03 9.55 -49.22
CA LYS A 14 6.29 9.73 -49.97
C LYS A 14 7.31 10.59 -49.22
N LYS A 15 6.84 11.54 -48.39
CA LYS A 15 7.68 12.41 -47.57
C LYS A 15 8.32 11.62 -46.41
N ALA A 16 7.56 10.75 -45.74
CA ALA A 16 8.08 9.87 -44.70
C ALA A 16 9.14 8.90 -45.24
N ILE A 17 8.90 8.29 -46.41
CA ILE A 17 9.88 7.40 -47.06
C ILE A 17 11.19 8.13 -47.37
N LYS A 18 11.13 9.35 -47.93
CA LYS A 18 12.32 10.18 -48.15
C LYS A 18 13.02 10.58 -46.85
N TYR A 19 12.26 10.84 -45.80
CA TYR A 19 12.83 11.15 -44.48
C TYR A 19 13.61 9.95 -43.93
N TYR A 20 13.04 8.74 -43.97
CA TYR A 20 13.74 7.53 -43.51
C TYR A 20 14.98 7.18 -44.35
N GLU A 21 14.95 7.48 -45.66
CA GLU A 21 16.15 7.40 -46.50
C GLU A 21 17.22 8.40 -46.05
N ASN A 22 16.86 9.66 -45.81
CA ASN A 22 17.81 10.69 -45.34
C ASN A 22 18.42 10.36 -43.97
N GLU A 23 17.63 9.74 -43.08
CA GLU A 23 18.11 9.26 -41.76
C GLU A 23 18.99 8.00 -41.86
N GLY A 24 19.11 7.41 -43.06
CA GLY A 24 19.91 6.22 -43.33
C GLY A 24 19.28 4.92 -42.84
N LEU A 25 17.95 4.90 -42.64
CA LEU A 25 17.20 3.71 -42.22
C LEU A 25 16.96 2.73 -43.38
N ILE A 26 16.95 3.24 -44.61
CA ILE A 26 16.88 2.46 -45.85
C ILE A 26 17.83 3.05 -46.89
N THR A 27 18.32 2.20 -47.78
CA THR A 27 19.25 2.61 -48.85
C THR A 27 18.80 1.98 -50.17
N PRO A 28 17.74 2.51 -50.80
CA PRO A 28 17.23 1.95 -52.06
C PRO A 28 18.29 2.09 -53.17
N LEU A 29 18.28 1.14 -54.11
CA LEU A 29 19.19 1.15 -55.25
C LEU A 29 18.89 2.35 -56.15
N LYS A 30 19.94 2.95 -56.72
CA LYS A 30 19.80 3.96 -57.79
C LYS A 30 20.10 3.30 -59.12
N LYS A 31 19.17 3.37 -60.08
CA LYS A 31 19.41 2.86 -61.43
C LYS A 31 20.49 3.68 -62.13
N CYS A 32 21.49 3.00 -62.68
CA CYS A 32 22.62 3.64 -63.37
C CYS A 32 22.18 4.45 -64.60
N GLU A 33 21.10 4.06 -65.27
CA GLU A 33 20.65 4.66 -66.52
C GLU A 33 19.94 6.01 -66.36
N ASN A 34 19.28 6.27 -65.22
CA ASN A 34 18.42 7.44 -65.07
C ASN A 34 18.35 8.01 -63.65
N ASN A 35 19.21 7.52 -62.73
CA ASN A 35 19.34 7.97 -61.35
C ASN A 35 18.04 7.93 -60.52
N TYR A 36 17.01 7.21 -60.99
CA TYR A 36 15.78 7.00 -60.23
C TYR A 36 15.99 5.94 -59.14
N ARG A 37 15.32 6.16 -58.01
CA ARG A 37 15.31 5.24 -56.87
C ARG A 37 14.45 4.01 -57.16
N GLU A 38 15.01 2.85 -56.86
CA GLU A 38 14.35 1.57 -56.92
C GLU A 38 14.33 0.93 -55.53
N TYR A 39 13.12 0.86 -54.97
CA TYR A 39 12.86 0.19 -53.70
C TYR A 39 12.68 -1.31 -53.95
N SER A 40 13.45 -2.12 -53.23
CA SER A 40 13.39 -3.57 -53.21
C SER A 40 12.25 -4.06 -52.30
N ASN A 41 11.97 -5.37 -52.32
CA ASN A 41 11.02 -5.95 -51.35
C ASN A 41 11.55 -5.85 -49.91
N ASP A 42 12.87 -5.93 -49.70
CA ASP A 42 13.50 -5.75 -48.38
C ASP A 42 13.29 -4.33 -47.85
N ASP A 43 13.41 -3.30 -48.71
CA ASP A 43 13.10 -1.92 -48.34
C ASP A 43 11.64 -1.76 -47.88
N ILE A 44 10.70 -2.47 -48.52
CA ILE A 44 9.29 -2.45 -48.10
C ILE A 44 9.12 -3.09 -46.73
N VAL A 45 9.77 -4.22 -46.46
CA VAL A 45 9.73 -4.88 -45.15
C VAL A 45 10.29 -3.95 -44.06
N LYS A 46 11.44 -3.31 -44.31
CA LYS A 46 12.04 -2.33 -43.39
C LYS A 46 11.13 -1.12 -43.17
N LEU A 47 10.54 -0.56 -44.23
CA LEU A 47 9.62 0.56 -44.12
C LEU A 47 8.37 0.22 -43.31
N ASN A 48 7.82 -0.99 -43.47
CA ASN A 48 6.70 -1.47 -42.66
C ASN A 48 7.08 -1.59 -41.18
N LEU A 49 8.26 -2.14 -40.88
CA LEU A 49 8.77 -2.21 -39.52
C LEU A 49 8.94 -0.81 -38.91
N ILE A 50 9.59 0.11 -39.61
CA ILE A 50 9.78 1.50 -39.17
C ILE A 50 8.43 2.16 -38.90
N GLY A 51 7.45 2.01 -39.80
CA GLY A 51 6.10 2.54 -39.62
C GLY A 51 5.40 1.99 -38.38
N ALA A 52 5.47 0.68 -38.16
CA ALA A 52 4.89 0.02 -36.99
C ALA A 52 5.54 0.50 -35.68
N LEU A 53 6.87 0.56 -35.61
CA LEU A 53 7.58 1.02 -34.41
C LEU A 53 7.30 2.51 -34.10
N ARG A 54 7.18 3.35 -35.13
CA ARG A 54 6.78 4.76 -34.95
C ARG A 54 5.36 4.92 -34.41
N ALA A 55 4.44 4.03 -34.78
CA ALA A 55 3.08 4.03 -34.25
C ALA A 55 3.02 3.62 -32.76
N LEU A 56 4.07 2.96 -32.26
CA LEU A 56 4.27 2.62 -30.85
C LEU A 56 5.07 3.68 -30.08
N ASP A 57 5.20 4.90 -30.63
CA ASP A 57 5.98 6.01 -30.08
C ASP A 57 7.48 5.73 -29.87
N ILE A 58 8.04 4.70 -30.52
CA ILE A 58 9.47 4.44 -30.51
C ILE A 58 10.19 5.52 -31.32
N THR A 59 11.30 6.05 -30.80
CA THR A 59 12.01 7.16 -31.42
C THR A 59 12.76 6.73 -32.68
N ILE A 60 13.04 7.68 -33.59
CA ILE A 60 13.85 7.39 -34.79
C ILE A 60 15.26 6.91 -34.43
N VAL A 61 15.81 7.40 -33.31
CA VAL A 61 17.12 6.98 -32.79
C VAL A 61 17.09 5.50 -32.41
N ASP A 62 16.11 5.08 -31.60
CA ASP A 62 15.97 3.67 -31.19
C ASP A 62 15.70 2.74 -32.39
N ILE A 63 14.86 3.19 -33.33
CA ILE A 63 14.57 2.43 -34.56
C ILE A 63 15.84 2.25 -35.38
N LYS A 64 16.70 3.26 -35.45
CA LYS A 64 17.99 3.17 -36.16
C LYS A 64 18.89 2.12 -35.54
N ASP A 65 18.96 2.06 -34.21
CA ASP A 65 19.78 1.06 -33.52
C ASP A 65 19.24 -0.37 -33.72
N VAL A 66 17.92 -0.54 -33.79
CA VAL A 66 17.30 -1.83 -34.16
C VAL A 66 17.61 -2.22 -35.60
N VAL A 67 17.41 -1.31 -36.55
CA VAL A 67 17.65 -1.58 -37.99
C VAL A 67 19.14 -1.85 -38.28
N MET A 68 20.05 -1.20 -37.55
CA MET A 68 21.49 -1.42 -37.67
C MET A 68 22.01 -2.61 -36.87
N GLY A 69 21.14 -3.32 -36.13
CA GLY A 69 21.53 -4.47 -35.30
C GLY A 69 22.37 -4.12 -34.07
N ARG A 70 22.39 -2.84 -33.66
CA ARG A 70 23.05 -2.37 -32.43
C ARG A 70 22.25 -2.69 -31.19
N ARG A 71 20.93 -2.81 -31.35
CA ARG A 71 19.99 -3.16 -30.30
C ARG A 71 19.02 -4.22 -30.80
N SER A 72 18.60 -5.14 -29.93
CA SER A 72 17.59 -6.12 -30.33
C SER A 72 16.18 -5.51 -30.35
N LEU A 73 15.35 -5.96 -31.30
CA LEU A 73 13.95 -5.56 -31.36
C LEU A 73 13.19 -5.98 -30.08
N PRO A 74 13.33 -7.21 -29.55
CA PRO A 74 12.67 -7.59 -28.30
C PRO A 74 13.03 -6.70 -27.11
N GLU A 75 14.30 -6.34 -26.92
CA GLU A 75 14.71 -5.42 -25.85
C GLU A 75 14.07 -4.04 -26.00
N THR A 76 14.02 -3.52 -27.23
CA THR A 76 13.40 -2.20 -27.50
C THR A 76 11.90 -2.21 -27.20
N LEU A 77 11.22 -3.31 -27.53
CA LEU A 77 9.79 -3.47 -27.24
C LEU A 77 9.55 -3.62 -25.73
N LEU A 78 10.38 -4.37 -25.02
CA LEU A 78 10.29 -4.50 -23.55
C LEU A 78 10.46 -3.15 -22.84
N ASP A 79 11.44 -2.35 -23.25
CA ASP A 79 11.62 -0.98 -22.74
C ASP A 79 10.41 -0.09 -23.02
N THR A 80 9.80 -0.26 -24.20
CA THR A 80 8.60 0.49 -24.58
C THR A 80 7.42 0.10 -23.69
N VAL A 81 7.23 -1.19 -23.43
CA VAL A 81 6.21 -1.67 -22.46
C VAL A 81 6.47 -1.07 -21.08
N LYS A 82 7.72 -1.09 -20.59
CA LYS A 82 8.07 -0.50 -19.29
C LYS A 82 7.69 1.00 -19.21
N LYS A 83 8.03 1.79 -20.24
CA LYS A 83 7.66 3.21 -20.33
C LYS A 83 6.14 3.42 -20.36
N ILE A 84 5.41 2.54 -21.04
CA ILE A 84 3.93 2.57 -21.07
C ILE A 84 3.38 2.28 -19.67
N ASP A 85 3.88 1.26 -18.98
CA ASP A 85 3.43 0.91 -17.62
C ASP A 85 3.73 2.03 -16.62
N GLU A 86 4.90 2.68 -16.71
CA GLU A 86 5.24 3.88 -15.95
C GLU A 86 4.24 5.03 -16.23
N SER A 87 3.86 5.22 -17.50
CA SER A 87 2.90 6.23 -17.92
C SER A 87 1.48 5.94 -17.42
N ILE A 88 1.03 4.69 -17.52
CA ILE A 88 -0.26 4.22 -16.98
C ILE A 88 -0.29 4.47 -15.47
N THR A 89 0.78 4.12 -14.77
CA THR A 89 0.91 4.33 -13.33
C THR A 89 0.82 5.82 -12.97
N TYR A 90 1.54 6.67 -13.71
CA TYR A 90 1.50 8.12 -13.52
C TYR A 90 0.11 8.72 -13.79
N LEU A 91 -0.54 8.31 -14.88
CA LEU A 91 -1.88 8.75 -15.23
C LEU A 91 -2.92 8.27 -14.20
N GLY A 92 -2.79 7.03 -13.71
CA GLY A 92 -3.62 6.48 -12.65
C GLY A 92 -3.48 7.26 -11.33
N LYS A 93 -2.25 7.63 -10.93
CA LYS A 93 -2.00 8.53 -9.79
C LYS A 93 -2.67 9.89 -9.99
N SER A 94 -2.50 10.50 -11.16
CA SER A 94 -3.10 11.80 -11.48
C SER A 94 -4.62 11.75 -11.43
N LYS A 95 -5.24 10.71 -12.02
CA LYS A 95 -6.68 10.49 -11.98
C LYS A 95 -7.22 10.39 -10.56
N LEU A 96 -6.52 9.69 -9.68
CA LEU A 96 -6.92 9.55 -8.27
C LEU A 96 -6.86 10.88 -7.52
N ILE A 97 -5.79 11.66 -7.70
CA ILE A 97 -5.69 13.00 -7.11
C ILE A 97 -6.88 13.85 -7.56
N ILE A 98 -7.12 13.92 -8.87
CA ILE A 98 -8.20 14.73 -9.44
C ILE A 98 -9.56 14.26 -8.91
N THR A 99 -9.80 12.95 -8.85
CA THR A 99 -11.07 12.39 -8.36
C THR A 99 -11.30 12.73 -6.89
N SER A 100 -10.26 12.58 -6.05
CA SER A 100 -10.33 12.92 -4.62
C SER A 100 -10.65 14.41 -4.41
N LEU A 101 -10.06 15.30 -5.21
CA LEU A 101 -10.34 16.74 -5.13
C LEU A 101 -11.77 17.07 -5.53
N ILE A 102 -12.29 16.43 -6.57
CA ILE A 102 -13.69 16.58 -7.00
C ILE A 102 -14.64 16.11 -5.91
N GLU A 103 -14.39 14.93 -5.32
CA GLU A 103 -15.23 14.35 -4.26
C GLU A 103 -15.29 15.24 -3.02
N LYS A 104 -14.18 15.87 -2.62
CA LYS A 104 -14.14 16.73 -1.44
C LYS A 104 -14.75 18.12 -1.67
N ASN A 105 -14.99 18.52 -2.92
CA ASN A 105 -15.57 19.81 -3.27
C ASN A 105 -14.92 21.00 -2.51
N LEU A 106 -13.59 20.97 -2.39
CA LEU A 106 -12.84 22.00 -1.69
C LEU A 106 -12.89 23.29 -2.50
N THR A 107 -13.47 24.34 -1.92
CA THR A 107 -13.61 25.66 -2.55
C THR A 107 -12.50 26.64 -2.13
N ASP A 108 -11.78 26.34 -1.04
CA ASP A 108 -10.62 27.11 -0.58
C ASP A 108 -9.33 26.63 -1.24
N TYR A 109 -8.59 27.57 -1.85
CA TYR A 109 -7.34 27.29 -2.55
C TYR A 109 -6.25 26.79 -1.60
N ARG A 110 -6.24 27.24 -0.35
CA ARG A 110 -5.22 26.85 0.64
C ARG A 110 -5.44 25.42 1.10
N ALA A 111 -6.66 25.06 1.48
CA ALA A 111 -7.03 23.68 1.79
C ALA A 111 -6.77 22.73 0.61
N SER A 112 -7.12 23.17 -0.61
CA SER A 112 -6.90 22.40 -1.84
C SER A 112 -5.42 22.17 -2.13
N GLY A 113 -4.58 23.20 -1.95
CA GLY A 113 -3.13 23.12 -2.16
C GLY A 113 -2.44 22.16 -1.20
N GLU A 114 -2.81 22.17 0.08
CA GLU A 114 -2.22 21.27 1.08
C GLU A 114 -2.66 19.81 0.86
N GLN A 115 -3.92 19.59 0.49
CA GLN A 115 -4.44 18.27 0.10
C GLN A 115 -3.69 17.73 -1.14
N ILE A 116 -3.50 18.55 -2.17
CA ILE A 116 -2.74 18.17 -3.38
C ILE A 116 -1.30 17.80 -3.01
N ARG A 117 -0.64 18.61 -2.17
CA ARG A 117 0.74 18.38 -1.75
C ARG A 117 0.88 17.02 -1.06
N ARG A 118 0.01 16.72 -0.08
CA ARG A 118 0.01 15.46 0.67
C ARG A 118 -0.31 14.25 -0.20
N LEU A 119 -1.31 14.35 -1.08
CA LEU A 119 -1.66 13.28 -2.01
C LEU A 119 -0.50 13.01 -2.99
N ARG A 120 0.14 14.07 -3.51
CA ARG A 120 1.31 13.93 -4.38
C ARG A 120 2.46 13.25 -3.64
N GLU A 121 2.79 13.67 -2.43
CA GLU A 121 3.83 13.05 -1.60
C GLU A 121 3.53 11.57 -1.32
N THR A 122 2.29 11.26 -0.94
CA THR A 122 1.82 9.89 -0.73
C THR A 122 1.97 9.01 -1.97
N LEU A 123 1.78 9.57 -3.17
CA LEU A 123 1.80 8.86 -4.44
C LEU A 123 3.19 8.83 -5.10
N GLU A 124 4.11 9.73 -4.72
CA GLU A 124 5.51 9.76 -5.16
C GLU A 124 6.38 8.72 -4.43
N LEU A 125 5.98 8.29 -3.22
CA LEU A 125 6.60 7.20 -2.42
C LEU A 125 6.51 5.79 -3.07
N SER A 126 6.21 5.72 -4.36
CA SER A 126 6.13 4.48 -5.15
C SER A 126 6.90 4.61 -6.47
N ARG A 127 7.92 5.48 -6.53
CA ARG A 127 8.70 5.77 -7.75
C ARG A 127 9.96 4.92 -7.95
N ASP A 128 10.43 4.19 -6.94
CA ASP A 128 11.54 3.26 -7.10
C ASP A 128 11.06 1.83 -6.85
N ASP A 129 11.73 0.84 -7.46
CA ASP A 129 11.52 -0.61 -7.29
C ASP A 129 11.58 -1.12 -5.81
N LYS A 130 11.69 -0.22 -4.84
CA LYS A 130 11.37 -0.46 -3.44
C LYS A 130 9.88 -0.25 -3.26
N LYS A 131 9.11 -1.34 -3.31
CA LYS A 131 7.75 -1.35 -2.76
C LYS A 131 7.83 -0.83 -1.32
N GLU A 132 7.43 0.42 -1.10
CA GLU A 132 7.58 1.04 0.21
C GLU A 132 6.47 0.52 1.11
N PHE A 133 6.85 0.02 2.29
CA PHE A 133 5.89 -0.52 3.24
C PHE A 133 5.00 0.60 3.77
N ILE A 134 3.72 0.28 3.97
CA ILE A 134 2.74 1.19 4.57
C ILE A 134 3.27 1.84 5.86
N SER A 135 4.06 1.10 6.66
CA SER A 135 4.71 1.62 7.87
C SER A 135 5.57 2.86 7.61
N ASN A 136 6.39 2.85 6.58
CA ASN A 136 7.27 3.98 6.22
C ASN A 136 6.43 5.15 5.69
N THR A 137 5.44 4.87 4.84
CA THR A 137 4.54 5.88 4.28
C THR A 137 3.75 6.59 5.38
N LEU A 138 3.27 5.88 6.42
CA LEU A 138 2.61 6.48 7.58
C LEU A 138 3.52 7.45 8.34
N LEU A 139 4.80 7.11 8.53
CA LEU A 139 5.75 8.00 9.23
C LEU A 139 6.06 9.27 8.44
N ILE A 140 6.00 9.20 7.10
CA ILE A 140 6.26 10.35 6.24
C ILE A 140 5.05 11.29 6.18
N ILE A 141 3.84 10.74 6.00
CA ILE A 141 2.61 11.54 5.91
C ILE A 141 2.22 12.13 7.26
N PHE A 142 2.40 11.36 8.34
CA PHE A 142 2.07 11.74 9.70
C PHE A 142 3.32 11.78 10.57
N PRO A 143 4.21 12.77 10.37
CA PRO A 143 5.47 12.84 11.09
C PRO A 143 5.26 13.03 12.60
N GLY A 144 6.22 12.52 13.37
CA GLY A 144 6.19 12.64 14.83
C GLY A 144 5.35 11.56 15.52
N LYS A 145 4.88 11.88 16.73
CA LYS A 145 4.35 10.89 17.68
C LYS A 145 3.04 10.25 17.23
N PHE A 146 2.25 10.95 16.40
CA PHE A 146 0.99 10.44 15.88
C PHE A 146 1.20 9.26 14.93
N GLY A 147 2.03 9.39 13.88
CA GLY A 147 2.35 8.27 12.99
C GLY A 147 3.09 7.15 13.72
N GLN A 148 4.02 7.51 14.62
CA GLN A 148 4.75 6.52 15.44
C GLN A 148 3.82 5.65 16.29
N LEU A 149 2.71 6.19 16.79
CA LEU A 149 1.73 5.43 17.57
C LEU A 149 1.17 4.26 16.75
N PHE A 150 0.63 4.53 15.56
CA PHE A 150 0.04 3.48 14.71
C PHE A 150 1.10 2.50 14.22
N VAL A 151 2.27 2.99 13.82
CA VAL A 151 3.36 2.12 13.37
C VAL A 151 3.84 1.21 14.51
N SER A 152 3.84 1.69 15.75
CA SER A 152 4.25 0.87 16.90
C SER A 152 3.21 -0.18 17.27
N ILE A 153 1.93 0.16 17.24
CA ILE A 153 0.84 -0.77 17.58
C ILE A 153 0.67 -1.85 16.50
N TYR A 154 0.72 -1.45 15.23
CA TYR A 154 0.39 -2.32 14.10
C TYR A 154 1.62 -2.77 13.31
N ALA A 155 2.84 -2.65 13.87
CA ALA A 155 4.10 -2.95 13.20
C ALA A 155 4.10 -4.27 12.43
N HIS A 156 3.55 -5.33 13.04
CA HIS A 156 3.47 -6.68 12.48
C HIS A 156 2.69 -6.73 11.15
N PHE A 157 1.73 -5.82 10.95
CA PHE A 157 0.80 -5.84 9.83
C PHE A 157 1.02 -4.70 8.82
N LEU A 158 1.93 -3.76 9.10
CA LEU A 158 2.18 -2.61 8.22
C LEU A 158 3.34 -2.84 7.24
N SER A 159 3.98 -4.00 7.29
CA SER A 159 4.98 -4.48 6.31
C SER A 159 4.34 -4.98 5.00
N VAL A 160 3.31 -4.28 4.53
CA VAL A 160 2.61 -4.54 3.27
C VAL A 160 2.71 -3.35 2.34
N THR A 161 2.52 -3.59 1.05
CA THR A 161 2.77 -2.58 0.01
C THR A 161 1.46 -2.27 -0.73
N ILE A 162 1.30 -1.02 -1.17
CA ILE A 162 0.17 -0.59 -1.99
C ILE A 162 0.48 -0.97 -3.45
N ASP A 163 0.10 -2.18 -3.82
CA ASP A 163 0.51 -2.83 -5.08
C ASP A 163 -0.57 -2.84 -6.17
N ASN A 164 -1.77 -2.35 -5.88
CA ASN A 164 -2.88 -2.28 -6.84
C ASN A 164 -3.82 -1.09 -6.57
N ASP A 165 -4.68 -0.79 -7.55
CA ASP A 165 -5.59 0.37 -7.50
C ASP A 165 -6.65 0.26 -6.40
N GLU A 166 -7.09 -0.95 -6.03
CA GLU A 166 -8.06 -1.15 -4.96
C GLU A 166 -7.44 -0.80 -3.59
N LYS A 167 -6.27 -1.37 -3.28
CA LYS A 167 -5.51 -1.03 -2.07
C LYS A 167 -5.18 0.46 -2.03
N LYS A 168 -4.86 1.06 -3.17
CA LYS A 168 -4.57 2.51 -3.26
C LYS A 168 -5.79 3.36 -2.89
N LYS A 169 -6.98 2.99 -3.35
CA LYS A 169 -8.23 3.67 -2.97
C LYS A 169 -8.51 3.55 -1.47
N ILE A 170 -8.32 2.36 -0.89
CA ILE A 170 -8.49 2.12 0.55
C ILE A 170 -7.46 2.89 1.37
N TRP A 171 -6.21 2.90 0.92
CA TRP A 171 -5.14 3.66 1.53
C TRP A 171 -5.45 5.16 1.61
N LEU A 172 -5.94 5.75 0.51
CA LEU A 172 -6.34 7.16 0.51
C LEU A 172 -7.43 7.46 1.53
N LYS A 173 -8.41 6.57 1.69
CA LYS A 173 -9.46 6.70 2.71
C LYS A 173 -8.91 6.60 4.14
N LEU A 174 -7.94 5.70 4.37
CA LEU A 174 -7.26 5.56 5.65
C LEU A 174 -6.52 6.85 6.00
N VAL A 175 -5.75 7.41 5.04
CA VAL A 175 -5.02 8.67 5.23
C VAL A 175 -6.00 9.80 5.52
N ASP A 176 -7.07 9.94 4.74
CA ASP A 176 -8.09 10.97 4.98
C ASP A 176 -8.78 10.82 6.35
N PHE A 177 -9.04 9.58 6.79
CA PHE A 177 -9.59 9.31 8.11
C PHE A 177 -8.63 9.76 9.23
N LEU A 178 -7.36 9.36 9.15
CA LEU A 178 -6.36 9.73 10.16
C LEU A 178 -6.12 11.25 10.20
N ASP A 179 -6.17 11.93 9.06
CA ASP A 179 -6.02 13.38 8.99
C ASP A 179 -7.20 14.14 9.64
N SER A 180 -8.36 13.51 9.75
CA SER A 180 -9.53 14.08 10.44
C SER A 180 -9.49 13.93 11.96
N VAL A 181 -8.51 13.19 12.51
CA VAL A 181 -8.40 12.93 13.94
C VAL A 181 -7.84 14.15 14.66
N ASP A 182 -8.58 14.67 15.65
CA ASP A 182 -8.15 15.80 16.46
C ASP A 182 -6.94 15.44 17.34
N GLU A 183 -5.91 16.28 17.29
CA GLU A 183 -4.65 16.10 17.98
C GLU A 183 -4.75 16.09 19.52
N VAL A 184 -5.75 16.78 20.07
CA VAL A 184 -6.01 16.80 21.53
C VAL A 184 -6.40 15.40 22.03
N VAL A 185 -7.03 14.59 21.17
CA VAL A 185 -7.59 13.28 21.51
C VAL A 185 -6.48 12.27 21.80
N TYR A 186 -5.37 12.31 21.04
CA TYR A 186 -4.29 11.34 21.21
C TYR A 186 -3.13 11.83 22.09
N LYS A 187 -2.91 13.15 22.25
CA LYS A 187 -1.77 13.70 23.03
C LYS A 187 -1.73 13.25 24.49
N ASN A 188 -2.87 12.93 25.08
CA ASN A 188 -2.98 12.53 26.50
C ASN A 188 -2.98 11.00 26.72
N THR A 189 -2.74 10.21 25.68
CA THR A 189 -2.76 8.75 25.76
C THR A 189 -1.56 8.22 26.56
N PHE A 190 -1.78 7.16 27.35
CA PHE A 190 -0.71 6.46 28.09
C PHE A 190 0.43 6.01 27.17
N LEU A 191 0.08 5.53 25.97
CA LEU A 191 1.06 5.13 24.95
C LEU A 191 1.91 6.30 24.46
N ILE A 192 1.33 7.48 24.22
CA ILE A 192 2.10 8.67 23.85
C ILE A 192 2.99 9.12 25.02
N LYS A 193 2.54 9.01 26.27
CA LYS A 193 3.40 9.25 27.44
C LYS A 193 4.58 8.28 27.51
N GLN A 194 4.37 6.99 27.25
CA GLN A 194 5.48 6.03 27.18
C GLN A 194 6.42 6.28 26.00
N ILE A 195 5.91 6.73 24.84
CA ILE A 195 6.75 7.20 23.72
C ILE A 195 7.50 8.49 24.11
N ASN A 196 6.97 9.31 25.03
CA ASN A 196 7.62 10.53 25.52
C ASN A 196 8.72 10.23 26.55
N ASP A 197 8.53 9.21 27.39
CA ASP A 197 9.38 8.91 28.55
C ASP A 197 10.51 7.90 28.22
N SER A 198 10.56 7.35 27.01
CA SER A 198 11.40 6.20 26.70
C SER A 198 12.88 6.53 26.44
N ASP A 199 13.75 6.05 27.34
CA ASP A 199 14.94 5.30 26.96
C ASP A 199 14.54 4.15 26.00
N ASN A 200 15.31 3.95 24.93
CA ASN A 200 14.99 3.10 23.76
C ASN A 200 14.59 1.64 24.09
N ASP A 201 14.98 1.13 25.27
CA ASP A 201 14.82 -0.28 25.66
C ASP A 201 13.37 -0.69 26.01
N ASN A 202 12.57 0.22 26.58
CA ASN A 202 11.19 -0.11 26.98
C ASN A 202 10.24 -0.28 25.77
N LEU A 203 10.45 0.51 24.71
CA LEU A 203 9.64 0.45 23.50
C LEU A 203 9.91 -0.85 22.71
N ASP A 204 11.17 -1.32 22.69
CA ASP A 204 11.55 -2.58 22.04
C ASP A 204 10.93 -3.79 22.76
N GLY A 205 10.91 -3.78 24.10
CA GLY A 205 10.22 -4.78 24.89
C GLY A 205 8.72 -4.86 24.59
N LEU A 206 8.04 -3.71 24.49
CA LEU A 206 6.62 -3.64 24.15
C LEU A 206 6.35 -4.14 22.73
N LYS A 207 7.17 -3.75 21.74
CA LYS A 207 7.07 -4.24 20.35
C LYS A 207 7.22 -5.76 20.28
N LYS A 208 8.21 -6.34 20.98
CA LYS A 208 8.42 -7.79 21.04
C LYS A 208 7.23 -8.51 21.67
N ALA A 209 6.65 -7.95 22.74
CA ALA A 209 5.48 -8.52 23.39
C ALA A 209 4.27 -8.53 22.44
N LEU A 210 4.00 -7.41 21.76
CA LEU A 210 2.93 -7.29 20.77
C LEU A 210 3.13 -8.25 19.58
N ASP A 211 4.35 -8.35 19.05
CA ASP A 211 4.69 -9.25 17.95
C ASP A 211 4.45 -10.73 18.32
N THR A 212 4.89 -11.13 19.53
CA THR A 212 4.68 -12.48 20.05
C THR A 212 3.18 -12.79 20.18
N GLN A 213 2.41 -11.84 20.69
CA GLN A 213 0.96 -11.98 20.80
C GLN A 213 0.27 -12.07 19.44
N CYS A 214 0.72 -11.28 18.45
CA CYS A 214 0.18 -11.32 17.09
C CYS A 214 0.37 -12.70 16.46
N LYS A 215 1.57 -13.26 16.54
CA LYS A 215 1.89 -14.61 16.04
C LYS A 215 1.03 -15.67 16.70
N TYR A 216 0.89 -15.62 18.03
CA TYR A 216 0.05 -16.56 18.78
C TYR A 216 -1.41 -16.55 18.30
N ILE A 217 -1.98 -15.38 18.02
CA ILE A 217 -3.37 -15.26 17.56
C ILE A 217 -3.50 -15.66 16.08
N LEU A 218 -2.53 -15.32 15.23
CA LEU A 218 -2.52 -15.71 13.81
C LEU A 218 -2.53 -17.24 13.62
N ASP A 219 -1.81 -17.94 14.50
CA ASP A 219 -1.70 -19.40 14.49
C ASP A 219 -2.69 -20.08 15.44
N TYR A 220 -3.69 -19.35 15.94
CA TYR A 220 -4.66 -19.86 16.89
C TYR A 220 -5.48 -21.03 16.32
N ASP A 221 -5.35 -22.20 16.97
CA ASP A 221 -6.20 -23.37 16.75
C ASP A 221 -6.92 -23.76 18.05
N ALA A 222 -8.26 -23.71 17.99
CA ALA A 222 -9.15 -24.03 19.10
C ALA A 222 -9.04 -25.49 19.58
N ASN A 223 -8.48 -26.40 18.78
CA ASN A 223 -8.30 -27.81 19.12
C ASN A 223 -7.03 -28.08 19.95
N THR A 224 -6.17 -27.08 20.11
CA THR A 224 -4.94 -27.20 20.91
C THR A 224 -5.31 -27.23 22.39
N LYS A 225 -5.02 -28.35 23.07
CA LYS A 225 -5.48 -28.64 24.44
C LYS A 225 -4.92 -27.72 25.53
N ASP A 226 -3.78 -27.08 25.28
CA ASP A 226 -3.12 -26.18 26.24
C ASP A 226 -3.25 -24.71 25.81
N ASN A 227 -4.44 -24.16 26.00
CA ASN A 227 -4.64 -22.73 25.79
C ASN A 227 -4.09 -21.96 27.01
N ILE A 228 -2.81 -21.61 26.97
CA ILE A 228 -2.08 -20.82 27.98
C ILE A 228 -2.88 -19.59 28.45
N MET A 229 -3.60 -18.91 27.55
CA MET A 229 -4.44 -17.76 27.90
C MET A 229 -5.59 -18.13 28.84
N ILE A 230 -6.18 -19.31 28.68
CA ILE A 230 -7.27 -19.80 29.56
C ILE A 230 -6.75 -20.05 30.97
N ASN A 231 -5.58 -20.69 31.09
CA ASN A 231 -4.98 -20.94 32.40
C ASN A 231 -4.62 -19.63 33.11
N ARG A 232 -4.04 -18.65 32.39
CA ARG A 232 -3.77 -17.31 32.93
C ARG A 232 -5.04 -16.58 33.40
N GLN A 233 -6.13 -16.65 32.64
CA GLN A 233 -7.42 -16.06 33.02
C GLN A 233 -7.99 -16.72 34.29
N ILE A 234 -7.90 -18.05 34.41
CA ILE A 234 -8.37 -18.79 35.58
C ILE A 234 -7.55 -18.44 36.82
N GLU A 235 -6.22 -18.39 36.70
CA GLU A 235 -5.33 -17.99 37.80
C GLU A 235 -5.62 -16.57 38.26
N LEU A 236 -5.75 -15.61 37.33
CA LEU A 236 -6.12 -14.24 37.64
C LEU A 236 -7.47 -14.17 38.37
N ALA A 237 -8.48 -14.89 37.89
CA ALA A 237 -9.79 -14.93 38.54
C ALA A 237 -9.73 -15.50 39.96
N ARG A 238 -8.88 -16.50 40.22
CA ARG A 238 -8.63 -17.04 41.57
C ARG A 238 -7.95 -16.01 42.46
N SER A 239 -6.85 -15.40 42.00
CA SER A 239 -6.12 -14.39 42.77
C SER A 239 -6.98 -13.17 43.13
N LEU A 240 -7.85 -12.73 42.22
CA LEU A 240 -8.77 -11.62 42.46
C LEU A 240 -9.92 -11.98 43.41
N LYS A 241 -10.25 -13.27 43.55
CA LYS A 241 -11.21 -13.75 44.56
C LYS A 241 -10.60 -13.80 45.97
N GLU A 242 -9.30 -14.06 46.05
CA GLU A 242 -8.58 -14.25 47.32
C GLU A 242 -8.04 -12.95 47.92
N SER A 243 -7.92 -11.88 47.13
CA SER A 243 -7.36 -10.60 47.58
C SER A 243 -8.21 -9.40 47.16
N GLU A 244 -8.85 -8.76 48.14
CA GLU A 244 -9.63 -7.54 47.92
C GLU A 244 -8.74 -6.36 47.47
N GLU A 245 -7.50 -6.29 47.93
CA GLU A 245 -6.54 -5.26 47.50
C GLU A 245 -6.18 -5.42 46.00
N LEU A 246 -5.91 -6.65 45.55
CA LEU A 246 -5.68 -6.92 44.12
C LEU A 246 -6.91 -6.61 43.29
N LYS A 247 -8.11 -6.96 43.79
CA LYS A 247 -9.39 -6.66 43.14
C LYS A 247 -9.60 -5.15 42.97
N GLN A 248 -9.35 -4.35 44.00
CA GLN A 248 -9.44 -2.89 43.92
C GLN A 248 -8.44 -2.30 42.91
N LYS A 249 -7.18 -2.74 42.93
CA LYS A 249 -6.16 -2.30 41.95
C LYS A 249 -6.55 -2.66 40.51
N PHE A 250 -7.04 -3.89 40.32
CA PHE A 250 -7.48 -4.37 39.01
C PHE A 250 -8.68 -3.58 38.48
N ASN A 251 -9.69 -3.34 39.32
CA ASN A 251 -10.87 -2.55 38.96
C ASN A 251 -10.51 -1.12 38.58
N LYS A 252 -9.62 -0.47 39.35
CA LYS A 252 -9.14 0.87 39.03
C LYS A 252 -8.46 0.89 37.66
N GLY A 253 -7.56 -0.07 37.41
CA GLY A 253 -6.89 -0.21 36.11
C GLY A 253 -7.87 -0.48 34.95
N LEU A 254 -8.92 -1.26 35.18
CA LEU A 254 -9.98 -1.48 34.18
C LEU A 254 -10.77 -0.21 33.87
N GLU A 255 -11.08 0.60 34.88
CA GLU A 255 -11.83 1.84 34.67
C GLU A 255 -11.00 2.88 33.92
N ASP A 256 -9.72 3.00 34.28
CA ASP A 256 -8.74 3.81 33.55
C ASP A 256 -8.65 3.36 32.07
N LEU A 257 -8.61 2.04 31.82
CA LEU A 257 -8.61 1.47 30.48
C LEU A 257 -9.91 1.76 29.72
N LYS A 258 -11.08 1.65 30.34
CA LYS A 258 -12.37 1.98 29.68
C LYS A 258 -12.44 3.45 29.30
N GLN A 259 -12.04 4.35 30.20
CA GLN A 259 -12.02 5.78 29.94
C GLN A 259 -11.08 6.11 28.77
N PHE A 260 -9.92 5.44 28.73
CA PHE A 260 -8.99 5.51 27.61
C PHE A 260 -9.60 5.00 26.30
N MET A 261 -10.20 3.81 26.31
CA MET A 261 -10.82 3.19 25.14
C MET A 261 -12.02 3.97 24.61
N LYS A 262 -12.72 4.74 25.44
CA LYS A 262 -13.80 5.64 25.00
C LYS A 262 -13.28 6.73 24.06
N VAL A 263 -12.05 7.18 24.28
CA VAL A 263 -11.40 8.26 23.52
C VAL A 263 -10.70 7.70 22.28
N VAL A 264 -9.93 6.63 22.43
CA VAL A 264 -9.09 6.06 21.36
C VAL A 264 -9.82 5.00 20.53
N GLY A 265 -10.81 4.33 21.10
CA GLY A 265 -11.53 3.22 20.46
C GLY A 265 -12.15 3.54 19.10
N PRO A 266 -12.79 4.71 18.88
CA PRO A 266 -13.29 5.09 17.56
C PRO A 266 -12.18 5.23 16.52
N ILE A 267 -11.03 5.81 16.91
CA ILE A 267 -9.86 5.98 16.04
C ILE A 267 -9.27 4.62 15.68
N GLN A 268 -9.08 3.78 16.70
CA GLN A 268 -8.59 2.42 16.56
C GLN A 268 -9.49 1.64 15.61
N LYS A 269 -10.80 1.60 15.87
CA LYS A 269 -11.76 0.88 15.04
C LYS A 269 -11.73 1.34 13.58
N GLY A 270 -11.72 2.65 13.33
CA GLY A 270 -11.67 3.16 11.95
C GLY A 270 -10.36 2.79 11.24
N PHE A 271 -9.22 2.80 11.93
CA PHE A 271 -7.95 2.35 11.36
C PHE A 271 -7.97 0.84 11.05
N GLU A 272 -8.45 0.02 11.98
CA GLU A 272 -8.52 -1.44 11.84
C GLU A 272 -9.46 -1.86 10.70
N GLU A 273 -10.55 -1.14 10.46
CA GLU A 273 -11.47 -1.39 9.35
C GLU A 273 -10.76 -1.30 7.99
N TYR A 274 -9.92 -0.28 7.79
CA TYR A 274 -9.13 -0.15 6.56
C TYR A 274 -7.98 -1.15 6.51
N LEU A 275 -7.31 -1.41 7.63
CA LEU A 275 -6.19 -2.36 7.69
C LEU A 275 -6.63 -3.79 7.35
N CYS A 276 -7.84 -4.21 7.74
CA CYS A 276 -8.42 -5.50 7.36
C CYS A 276 -8.58 -5.69 5.85
N ILE A 277 -8.71 -4.60 5.10
CA ILE A 277 -8.81 -4.64 3.63
C ILE A 277 -7.41 -4.57 3.01
N LEU A 278 -6.50 -3.80 3.61
CA LEU A 278 -5.13 -3.63 3.12
C LEU A 278 -4.23 -4.86 3.38
N ASN A 279 -4.53 -5.65 4.42
CA ASN A 279 -3.73 -6.79 4.85
C ASN A 279 -4.61 -8.00 5.23
N GLU A 280 -4.50 -9.09 4.47
CA GLU A 280 -5.22 -10.34 4.71
C GLU A 280 -4.81 -11.05 6.01
N ASP A 281 -3.53 -10.98 6.40
CA ASP A 281 -3.07 -11.53 7.68
C ASP A 281 -3.71 -10.79 8.85
N TYR A 282 -3.89 -9.46 8.73
CA TYR A 282 -4.59 -8.70 9.76
C TYR A 282 -6.06 -9.11 9.87
N LYS A 283 -6.73 -9.33 8.73
CA LYS A 283 -8.10 -9.87 8.72
C LYS A 283 -8.18 -11.24 9.39
N LYS A 284 -7.25 -12.16 9.05
CA LYS A 284 -7.13 -13.47 9.69
C LYS A 284 -6.89 -13.35 11.19
N TYR A 285 -6.02 -12.43 11.61
CA TYR A 285 -5.75 -12.14 13.01
C TYR A 285 -7.03 -11.75 13.76
N LYS A 286 -7.84 -10.83 13.21
CA LYS A 286 -9.12 -10.43 13.82
C LYS A 286 -10.13 -11.57 13.90
N ASP A 287 -10.26 -12.37 12.85
CA ASP A 287 -11.14 -13.54 12.85
C ASP A 287 -10.73 -14.56 13.92
N ASN A 288 -9.43 -14.79 14.07
CA ASN A 288 -8.89 -15.69 15.09
C ASN A 288 -8.99 -15.12 16.50
N GLU A 289 -8.79 -13.81 16.68
CA GLU A 289 -8.99 -13.13 17.96
C GLU A 289 -10.42 -13.34 18.47
N ILE A 290 -11.42 -13.17 17.61
CA ILE A 290 -12.83 -13.39 17.95
C ILE A 290 -13.07 -14.85 18.38
N LYS A 291 -12.57 -15.82 17.62
CA LYS A 291 -12.70 -17.25 17.95
C LYS A 291 -12.02 -17.58 19.28
N MET A 292 -10.81 -17.06 19.48
CA MET A 292 -10.04 -17.25 20.70
C MET A 292 -10.80 -16.71 21.92
N LEU A 293 -11.27 -15.46 21.85
CA LEU A 293 -12.03 -14.83 22.94
C LEU A 293 -13.33 -15.58 23.24
N ALA A 294 -14.04 -16.08 22.23
CA ALA A 294 -15.24 -16.89 22.42
C ALA A 294 -14.92 -18.21 23.14
N ASN A 295 -13.86 -18.90 22.74
CA ASN A 295 -13.43 -20.16 23.37
C ASN A 295 -12.96 -19.94 24.83
N VAL A 296 -12.14 -18.91 25.06
CA VAL A 296 -11.70 -18.53 26.41
C VAL A 296 -12.91 -18.27 27.31
N ASN A 297 -13.87 -17.47 26.86
CA ASN A 297 -15.08 -17.17 27.63
C ASN A 297 -15.89 -18.42 27.96
N LYS A 298 -16.07 -19.33 27.00
CA LYS A 298 -16.77 -20.59 27.20
C LYS A 298 -16.08 -21.46 28.27
N MET A 299 -14.78 -21.69 28.13
CA MET A 299 -14.04 -22.56 29.05
C MET A 299 -13.88 -21.97 30.45
N VAL A 300 -13.75 -20.65 30.57
CA VAL A 300 -13.76 -19.96 31.87
C VAL A 300 -15.12 -20.14 32.55
N LYS A 301 -16.22 -19.99 31.81
CA LYS A 301 -17.57 -20.24 32.32
C LYS A 301 -17.76 -21.68 32.78
N ASP A 302 -17.32 -22.66 31.99
CA ASP A 302 -17.43 -24.08 32.33
C ASP A 302 -16.66 -24.42 33.61
N LYS A 303 -15.52 -23.76 33.87
CA LYS A 303 -14.66 -24.03 35.04
C LYS A 303 -15.01 -23.22 36.29
N LEU A 304 -15.45 -21.96 36.14
CA LEU A 304 -15.68 -21.03 37.26
C LEU A 304 -17.17 -20.74 37.51
N GLY A 305 -18.06 -21.14 36.61
CA GLY A 305 -19.49 -20.87 36.67
C GLY A 305 -19.90 -19.49 36.14
N PHE A 306 -18.95 -18.65 35.73
CA PHE A 306 -19.17 -17.31 35.17
C PHE A 306 -18.16 -17.02 34.04
N THR A 307 -18.54 -16.24 33.05
CA THR A 307 -17.68 -15.77 31.95
C THR A 307 -16.70 -14.70 32.43
N ALA A 308 -15.63 -14.43 31.67
CA ALA A 308 -14.73 -13.31 31.98
C ALA A 308 -15.47 -11.96 31.97
N ASN A 309 -16.47 -11.78 31.10
CA ASN A 309 -17.31 -10.59 31.06
C ASN A 309 -18.23 -10.46 32.29
N GLU A 310 -18.80 -11.57 32.77
CA GLU A 310 -19.58 -11.61 34.01
C GLU A 310 -18.69 -11.36 35.22
N PHE A 311 -17.46 -11.89 35.23
CA PHE A 311 -16.47 -11.61 36.28
C PHE A 311 -16.11 -10.13 36.35
N ILE A 312 -15.82 -9.49 35.21
CA ILE A 312 -15.56 -8.05 35.15
C ILE A 312 -16.76 -7.26 35.68
N LYS A 313 -18.01 -7.63 35.32
CA LYS A 313 -19.22 -7.00 35.86
C LYS A 313 -19.38 -7.20 37.37
N HIS A 314 -19.11 -8.40 37.89
CA HIS A 314 -19.20 -8.73 39.32
C HIS A 314 -18.10 -8.09 40.16
N CYS A 315 -16.94 -7.78 39.56
CA CYS A 315 -15.89 -7.04 40.24
C CYS A 315 -16.16 -5.53 40.27
N THR A 316 -16.89 -4.99 39.29
CA THR A 316 -17.22 -3.54 39.19
C THR A 316 -18.47 -3.08 39.94
N LEU A 317 -19.21 -3.98 40.59
CA LEU A 317 -20.35 -3.68 41.48
C LEU A 317 -19.92 -3.85 42.95
#